data_AF-K8P8V0-F1
#
_entry.id   AF-K8P8V0-F1
#
_cell.length_a   1.000
_cell.length_b   1.000
_cell.length_c   1.000
_cell.angle_alpha   90.00
_cell.angle_beta   90.00
_cell.angle_gamma   90.00
#
_symmetry.space_group_name_H-M   'P 1'
#
loop_
_entity.id
_entity.type
_entity.pdbx_description
1 polymer ?
#
loop_
_entity_poly.entity_id
_entity_poly.type
_entity_poly.pdbx_seq_one_letter_code
_entity_poly.pdbx_strand_id
1 'polypeptide(L)'
;MRSLALGLKRLCLGFWHGLRDPEFQAIVFLLAVAVLTGSIFYHWTEGWSWLDSAYFSVVALTTVGDANLGPSTGLSKIFTMGFSLAGIGLALAFLSRLGSYRDREERD
;
A
#
# COMPACT_ATOMS: atom_id res chain seq x y z
N MET A 1 9.68 32.15 11.44
CA MET A 1 9.68 30.79 12.02
C MET A 1 8.32 30.34 12.54
N ARG A 2 7.54 31.17 13.26
CA ARG A 2 6.22 30.78 13.80
C ARG A 2 5.16 30.41 12.74
N SER A 3 5.15 31.08 11.58
CA SER A 3 4.23 30.74 10.46
C SER A 3 4.53 29.38 9.83
N LEU A 4 5.82 29.02 9.74
CA LEU A 4 6.28 27.75 9.18
C LEU A 4 5.95 26.58 10.13
N ALA A 5 6.12 26.78 11.44
CA ALA A 5 5.70 25.81 12.46
C ALA A 5 4.17 25.58 12.47
N LEU A 6 3.37 26.63 12.27
CA LEU A 6 1.91 26.51 12.17
C LEU A 6 1.47 25.81 10.88
N GLY A 7 2.13 26.08 9.76
CA GLY A 7 1.92 25.36 8.50
C GLY A 7 2.23 23.87 8.64
N LEU A 8 3.37 23.54 9.25
CA LEU A 8 3.77 22.17 9.51
C LEU A 8 2.78 21.44 10.43
N LYS A 9 2.33 22.10 11.51
CA LYS A 9 1.36 21.53 12.43
C LYS A 9 0.00 21.27 11.77
N ARG A 10 -0.47 22.18 10.90
CA ARG A 10 -1.70 21.99 10.11
C ARG A 10 -1.56 20.83 9.13
N LEU A 11 -0.40 20.67 8.51
CA LEU A 11 -0.13 19.59 7.57
C LEU A 11 -0.11 18.22 8.28
N CYS A 12 0.57 18.13 9.43
CA CYS A 12 0.54 16.94 10.27
C CYS A 12 -0.86 16.62 10.81
N LEU A 13 -1.63 17.63 11.24
CA LEU A 13 -2.98 17.45 11.75
C LEU A 13 -4.00 17.09 10.66
N GLY A 14 -3.84 17.64 9.45
CA GLY A 14 -4.65 17.28 8.29
C GLY A 14 -4.36 15.85 7.84
N PHE A 15 -3.08 15.48 7.78
CA PHE A 15 -2.67 14.09 7.55
C PHE A 15 -3.19 13.13 8.63
N TRP A 16 -3.14 13.53 9.90
CA TRP A 16 -3.68 12.75 11.02
C TRP A 16 -5.21 12.60 10.98
N HIS A 17 -5.93 13.63 10.54
CA HIS A 17 -7.37 13.54 10.31
C HIS A 17 -7.71 12.68 9.09
N GLY A 18 -6.94 12.77 8.01
CA GLY A 18 -7.09 11.91 6.84
C GLY A 18 -6.87 10.44 7.18
N LEU A 19 -5.91 10.12 8.05
CA LEU A 19 -5.70 8.77 8.61
C LEU A 19 -6.88 8.27 9.49
N ARG A 20 -7.81 9.15 9.87
CA ARG A 20 -8.98 8.83 10.69
C ARG A 20 -10.27 8.70 9.87
N ASP A 21 -10.20 8.89 8.55
CA ASP A 21 -11.31 8.63 7.65
C ASP A 21 -11.53 7.11 7.53
N PRO A 22 -12.74 6.59 7.76
CA PRO A 22 -13.01 5.16 7.71
C PRO A 22 -12.69 4.52 6.35
N GLU A 23 -12.79 5.27 5.25
CA GLU A 23 -12.46 4.77 3.92
C GLU A 23 -10.94 4.68 3.71
N PHE A 24 -10.20 5.67 4.18
CA PHE A 24 -8.74 5.65 4.17
C PHE A 24 -8.19 4.52 5.06
N GLN A 25 -8.78 4.34 6.25
CA GLN A 25 -8.46 3.24 7.16
C GLN A 25 -8.69 1.88 6.53
N ALA A 26 -9.78 1.70 5.77
CA ALA A 26 -10.04 0.46 5.07
C ALA A 26 -8.94 0.13 4.05
N ILE A 27 -8.47 1.12 3.27
CA ILE A 27 -7.39 0.91 2.29
C ILE A 27 -6.07 0.57 2.99
N VAL A 28 -5.71 1.29 4.05
CA VAL A 28 -4.49 1.00 4.83
C VAL A 28 -4.57 -0.38 5.49
N PHE A 29 -5.74 -0.76 6.00
CA PHE A 29 -5.97 -2.07 6.58
C PHE A 29 -5.83 -3.18 5.51
N LEU A 30 -6.41 -2.99 4.33
CA LEU A 30 -6.27 -3.93 3.21
C LEU A 30 -4.82 -4.05 2.74
N LEU A 31 -4.07 -2.95 2.68
CA LEU A 31 -2.63 -2.97 2.39
C LEU A 31 -1.86 -3.78 3.44
N ALA A 32 -2.12 -3.53 4.73
CA ALA A 32 -1.47 -4.26 5.82
C ALA A 32 -1.77 -5.75 5.76
N VAL A 33 -3.03 -6.14 5.55
CA VAL A 33 -3.44 -7.54 5.40
C VAL A 33 -2.79 -8.18 4.18
N ALA A 34 -2.75 -7.48 3.04
CA ALA A 34 -2.11 -7.97 1.83
C ALA A 34 -0.61 -8.22 2.04
N VAL A 35 0.10 -7.26 2.66
CA VAL A 35 1.53 -7.41 2.97
C VAL A 35 1.77 -8.56 3.94
N LEU A 36 0.97 -8.70 5.00
CA LEU A 36 1.10 -9.82 5.94
C LEU A 36 0.85 -11.17 5.26
N THR A 37 -0.18 -11.24 4.42
CA THR A 37 -0.52 -12.46 3.66
C THR A 37 0.60 -12.83 2.70
N GLY A 38 1.12 -11.86 1.94
CA GLY A 38 2.27 -12.07 1.06
C GLY A 38 3.51 -12.50 1.84
N SER A 39 3.78 -11.87 2.99
CA SER A 39 4.96 -12.17 3.81
C SER A 39 4.95 -13.62 4.30
N ILE A 40 3.80 -14.08 4.82
CA ILE A 40 3.64 -15.47 5.27
C ILE A 40 3.79 -16.43 4.09
N PHE A 41 3.17 -16.10 2.95
CA PHE A 41 3.22 -16.93 1.76
C PHE A 41 4.64 -17.09 1.21
N TYR A 42 5.39 -16.00 1.02
CA TYR A 42 6.77 -16.06 0.51
C TYR A 42 7.73 -16.70 1.52
N HIS A 43 7.53 -16.47 2.82
CA HIS A 43 8.33 -17.13 3.85
C HIS A 43 8.23 -18.66 3.74
N TRP A 44 7.03 -19.21 3.51
CA TRP A 44 6.82 -20.65 3.40
C TRP A 44 7.14 -21.23 2.03
N THR A 45 6.87 -20.51 0.95
CA THR A 45 7.02 -21.03 -0.41
C THR A 45 8.43 -20.84 -0.98
N GLU A 46 9.07 -19.72 -0.64
CA GLU A 46 10.43 -19.39 -1.12
C GLU A 46 11.50 -19.57 -0.03
N GLY A 47 11.11 -19.77 1.23
CA GLY A 47 12.06 -19.98 2.33
C GLY A 47 12.84 -18.72 2.71
N TRP A 48 12.39 -17.54 2.29
CA TRP A 48 13.05 -16.26 2.58
C TRP A 48 12.92 -15.86 4.04
N SER A 49 13.78 -14.95 4.50
CA SER A 49 13.63 -14.37 5.84
C SER A 49 12.31 -13.59 5.95
N TRP A 50 11.80 -13.39 7.17
CA TRP A 50 10.60 -12.58 7.38
C TRP A 50 10.73 -11.16 6.80
N LEU A 51 11.92 -10.58 6.91
CA LEU A 51 12.19 -9.24 6.39
C LEU A 51 12.19 -9.22 4.86
N ASP A 52 12.86 -10.18 4.22
CA ASP A 52 12.89 -10.28 2.75
C ASP A 52 11.50 -10.59 2.18
N SER A 53 10.71 -11.41 2.88
CA SER A 53 9.34 -11.74 2.50
C SER A 53 8.42 -10.52 2.59
N ALA A 54 8.54 -9.72 3.66
CA ALA A 54 7.81 -8.48 3.81
C ALA A 54 8.25 -7.42 2.81
N TYR A 55 9.55 -7.28 2.60
CA TYR A 55 10.13 -6.41 1.58
C TYR A 55 9.59 -6.75 0.19
N PHE A 56 9.68 -8.02 -0.22
CA PHE A 56 9.20 -8.46 -1.52
C PHE A 56 7.69 -8.25 -1.67
N SER A 57 6.91 -8.53 -0.61
CA SER A 57 5.46 -8.28 -0.60
C SER A 57 5.14 -6.81 -0.86
N VAL A 58 5.85 -5.88 -0.22
CA VAL A 58 5.64 -4.45 -0.45
C VAL A 58 5.99 -4.08 -1.90
N VAL A 59 7.19 -4.41 -2.38
CA VAL A 59 7.62 -3.98 -3.73
C VAL A 59 6.83 -4.63 -4.85
N ALA A 60 6.32 -5.87 -4.66
CA ALA A 60 5.44 -6.53 -5.60
C ALA A 60 4.02 -5.92 -5.63
N LEU A 61 3.49 -5.53 -4.46
CA LEU A 61 2.18 -4.90 -4.32
C LEU A 61 2.17 -3.48 -4.88
N THR A 62 3.25 -2.72 -4.66
CA THR A 62 3.40 -1.35 -5.16
C THR A 62 3.95 -1.27 -6.57
N THR A 63 4.14 -2.41 -7.26
CA THR A 63 4.70 -2.50 -8.61
C THR A 63 6.12 -1.92 -8.78
N VAL A 64 6.84 -1.74 -7.68
CA VAL A 64 8.25 -1.29 -7.71
C VAL A 64 9.14 -2.40 -8.25
N GLY A 65 8.91 -3.63 -7.78
CA GLY A 65 9.71 -4.80 -8.12
C GLY A 65 11.11 -4.79 -7.51
N ASP A 66 11.75 -5.95 -7.50
CA ASP A 66 13.17 -6.10 -7.17
C ASP A 66 13.83 -7.00 -8.22
N ALA A 67 15.06 -6.66 -8.62
CA ALA A 67 15.79 -7.40 -9.66
C ALA A 67 16.63 -8.57 -9.12
N ASN A 68 16.93 -8.56 -7.81
CA ASN A 68 17.80 -9.52 -7.13
C ASN A 68 17.00 -10.56 -6.33
N LEU A 69 15.78 -10.21 -5.90
CA LEU A 69 14.89 -11.03 -5.11
C LEU A 69 13.57 -11.22 -5.87
N GLY A 70 13.29 -12.47 -6.28
CA GLY A 70 12.07 -12.78 -7.03
C GLY A 70 11.67 -14.25 -6.93
N PRO A 71 10.38 -14.56 -7.15
CA PRO A 71 9.82 -15.89 -6.96
C PRO A 71 10.49 -16.94 -7.86
N SER A 72 11.00 -18.00 -7.26
CA SER A 72 11.66 -19.09 -7.97
C SER A 72 10.68 -20.21 -8.33
N THR A 73 9.69 -20.48 -7.48
CA THR A 73 8.72 -21.57 -7.66
C THR A 73 7.58 -21.22 -8.61
N GLY A 74 6.98 -22.24 -9.25
CA GLY A 74 5.83 -22.02 -10.13
C GLY A 74 4.61 -21.45 -9.40
N LEU A 75 4.37 -21.92 -8.17
CA LEU A 75 3.27 -21.48 -7.33
C LEU A 75 3.43 -20.01 -6.92
N SER A 76 4.63 -19.61 -6.49
CA SER A 76 4.87 -18.23 -6.08
C SER A 76 4.83 -17.25 -7.24
N LYS A 77 5.23 -17.66 -8.46
CA LYS A 77 5.06 -16.85 -9.68
C LYS A 77 3.59 -16.57 -9.97
N ILE A 78 2.73 -17.59 -9.94
CA ILE A 78 1.28 -17.44 -10.15
C ILE A 78 0.67 -16.55 -9.07
N PHE A 79 1.06 -16.77 -7.81
CA PHE A 79 0.62 -15.92 -6.70
C PHE A 79 1.05 -14.46 -6.92
N THR A 80 2.31 -14.21 -7.26
CA THR A 80 2.85 -12.87 -7.49
C THR A 80 2.09 -12.14 -8.61
N MET A 81 1.75 -12.85 -9.71
CA MET A 81 0.95 -12.27 -10.81
C MET A 81 -0.41 -11.77 -10.31
N GLY A 82 -1.15 -12.59 -9.55
CA GLY A 82 -2.44 -12.19 -8.98
C GLY A 82 -2.30 -11.10 -7.91
N PHE A 83 -1.26 -11.19 -7.08
CA PHE A 83 -0.98 -10.26 -6.00
C PHE A 83 -0.66 -8.85 -6.52
N SER A 84 0.13 -8.72 -7.58
CA SER A 84 0.42 -7.43 -8.22
C SER A 84 -0.83 -6.81 -8.87
N LEU A 85 -1.74 -7.62 -9.46
CA LEU A 85 -3.02 -7.11 -9.96
C LEU A 85 -3.90 -6.55 -8.85
N ALA A 86 -3.95 -7.22 -7.70
CA ALA A 86 -4.67 -6.72 -6.53
C ALA A 86 -4.08 -5.38 -6.04
N GLY A 87 -2.75 -5.24 -6.06
CA GLY A 87 -2.06 -3.99 -5.74
C GLY A 87 -2.47 -2.83 -6.64
N ILE A 88 -2.53 -3.04 -7.96
CA ILE A 88 -3.03 -2.05 -8.92
C ILE A 88 -4.49 -1.68 -8.63
N GLY A 89 -5.35 -2.67 -8.38
CA GLY A 89 -6.75 -2.43 -8.04
C GLY A 89 -6.91 -1.57 -6.78
N LEU A 90 -6.08 -1.80 -5.76
CA LEU A 90 -6.09 -1.02 -4.54
C LEU A 90 -5.56 0.41 -4.73
N ALA A 91 -4.54 0.59 -5.58
CA ALA A 91 -4.05 1.90 -5.97
C ALA A 91 -5.12 2.70 -6.74
N LEU A 92 -5.85 2.06 -7.65
CA LEU A 92 -6.98 2.68 -8.36
C LEU A 92 -8.10 3.05 -7.40
N ALA A 93 -8.48 2.17 -6.47
CA ALA A 93 -9.48 2.47 -5.46
C ALA A 93 -9.09 3.70 -4.63
N PHE A 94 -7.82 3.82 -4.25
CA PHE A 94 -7.30 4.99 -3.56
C PHE A 94 -7.42 6.27 -4.41
N LEU A 95 -6.98 6.22 -5.67
CA LEU A 95 -7.09 7.35 -6.60
C LEU A 95 -8.53 7.79 -6.85
N SER A 96 -9.47 6.84 -7.01
CA SER A 96 -10.89 7.15 -7.18
C SER A 96 -11.47 7.89 -5.98
N ARG A 97 -11.00 7.58 -4.76
CA ARG A 97 -11.40 8.31 -3.56
C ARG A 97 -10.88 9.74 -3.57
N LEU A 98 -9.59 9.94 -3.88
CA LEU A 98 -9.02 11.29 -4.00
C LEU A 98 -9.76 12.12 -5.06
N GLY A 99 -10.09 11.53 -6.20
CA GLY A 99 -10.89 12.18 -7.24
C GLY A 99 -12.28 12.59 -6.74
N SER A 100 -12.93 11.72 -5.96
CA SER A 100 -14.26 12.00 -5.38
C SER A 100 -14.24 13.11 -4.33
N TYR A 101 -13.14 13.32 -3.60
CA TYR A 101 -12.99 14.49 -2.72
C TYR A 101 -12.85 15.78 -3.53
N ARG A 102 -12.02 15.76 -4.60
CA ARG A 102 -11.80 16.93 -5.46
C ARG A 102 -13.08 17.38 -6.18
N ASP A 103 -13.88 16.44 -6.69
CA ASP A 103 -15.13 16.75 -7.39
C ASP A 103 -16.22 17.29 -6.46
N ARG A 104 -16.15 17.01 -5.14
CA ARG A 104 -17.05 17.62 -4.15
C ARG A 104 -16.65 19.06 -3.83
N GLU A 105 -15.35 19.34 -3.78
CA GLU A 105 -14.83 20.71 -3.57
C GLU A 105 -15.13 21.66 -4.75
N GLU A 106 -15.24 21.16 -5.99
CA GLU A 106 -15.60 21.99 -7.17
C GLU A 106 -17.12 22.27 -7.28
N ARG A 107 -17.97 21.60 -6.48
CA ARG A 107 -19.43 21.76 -6.53
C ARG A 107 -20.02 22.65 -5.43
N ASP A 108 -19.22 23.04 -4.45
CA ASP A 108 -19.56 23.95 -3.33
C ASP A 108 -18.97 25.35 -3.54
#